data_AF-A0A0F6W4R3-F1
#
_entry.id   AF-A0A0F6W4R3-F1
#
_cell.length_a   1.000
_cell.length_b   1.000
_cell.length_c   1.000
_cell.angle_alpha   90.00
_cell.angle_beta   90.00
_cell.angle_gamma   90.00
#
_symmetry.space_group_name_H-M   'P 1'
#
loop_
_entity.id
_entity.type
_entity.pdbx_description
1 polymer ?
#
loop_
_entity_poly.entity_id
_entity_poly.type
_entity_poly.pdbx_seq_one_letter_code
_entity_poly.pdbx_strand_id
1 'polypeptide(L)'
;MVGRDLRATFRSGLHHEVLARAWDAPDAAFEPDDAPCVVGSLALLGRIDEALALADDVRADPTSTDAIVVESQFFAIVGLCHAGRYADAESRARSNLRYAGASDPRTRFFVFQGIALFRYFVGRIGRARLASRRALREAVRARFQYGRLLALDLRGHVLVQRGEVNAGLRVLDQAEKLAMALGFEGHRVSIECARLAYENRHGRRDAEVESALTQVAIASMGNVYALRSAWLELAFRSALSGDAERGREALDRAAEHTIPESDHRGRARFSITLALLARLDRSLDDAREALDDARRALEAGHDRSLLAELIAWDRVLGTGLFEPDLARSESLARLTDGLVARALEAMDGGRTLGSAVANESPLWALLASDAPHAARVAVALRRGWLGLVPLLIAREPGRDLVFTSDALVAADHGTVVHATKLPGHARELLAALGAGERTKEALINEVWRVARYSPQHHDAVIHTAIARLRRTLGPLAEWIRTTPQGYALQSGVRVVRLDDAGHDAPVASTTSEPEQPEREERDPILALLAERPLRSTELAERLRVSEATALRRLRALVASGAITRDGTGKRTRYVLTASE
;
A
#
# COMPACT_ATOMS: atom_id res chain seq x y z
N MET A 1 16.78 -43.67 7.09
CA MET A 1 16.53 -42.39 6.39
C MET A 1 17.86 -41.82 5.97
N VAL A 2 18.17 -41.78 4.68
CA VAL A 2 19.36 -41.06 4.19
C VAL A 2 19.11 -39.59 4.47
N GLY A 3 19.87 -38.99 5.38
CA GLY A 3 19.71 -37.58 5.76
C GLY A 3 19.85 -36.71 4.52
N ARG A 4 18.86 -35.85 4.24
CA ARG A 4 18.97 -34.87 3.14
C ARG A 4 20.18 -33.97 3.38
N ASP A 5 20.96 -33.69 2.35
CA ASP A 5 22.04 -32.70 2.36
C ASP A 5 21.55 -31.36 2.95
N LEU A 6 22.24 -30.83 3.97
CA LEU A 6 21.88 -29.57 4.62
C LEU A 6 21.85 -28.40 3.63
N ARG A 7 22.76 -28.39 2.64
CA ARG A 7 22.78 -27.34 1.60
C ARG A 7 21.54 -27.42 0.71
N ALA A 8 21.09 -28.63 0.37
CA ALA A 8 19.86 -28.81 -0.41
C ALA A 8 18.63 -28.35 0.39
N THR A 9 18.53 -28.74 1.67
CA THR A 9 17.45 -28.29 2.56
C THR A 9 17.44 -26.76 2.71
N PHE A 10 18.60 -26.14 2.92
CA PHE A 10 18.76 -24.68 2.99
C PHE A 10 18.27 -23.98 1.73
N ARG A 11 18.74 -24.43 0.55
CA ARG A 11 18.40 -23.79 -0.74
C ARG A 11 16.93 -23.93 -1.12
N SER A 12 16.25 -24.94 -0.59
CA SER A 12 14.79 -25.10 -0.73
C SER A 12 13.98 -24.18 0.19
N GLY A 13 14.63 -23.38 1.05
CA GLY A 13 13.98 -22.47 1.98
C GLY A 13 13.51 -23.12 3.27
N LEU A 14 13.94 -24.35 3.58
CA LEU A 14 13.52 -25.11 4.76
C LEU A 14 14.41 -24.78 5.97
N HIS A 15 14.50 -23.49 6.33
CA HIS A 15 15.44 -22.98 7.34
C HIS A 15 15.23 -23.58 8.73
N HIS A 16 13.97 -23.80 9.14
CA HIS A 16 13.67 -24.48 10.40
C HIS A 16 14.21 -25.91 10.45
N GLU A 17 14.16 -26.65 9.33
CA GLU A 17 14.70 -28.01 9.25
C GLU A 17 16.23 -28.00 9.34
N VAL A 18 16.90 -26.99 8.75
CA VAL A 18 18.35 -26.82 8.89
C VAL A 18 18.73 -26.63 10.36
N LEU A 19 18.08 -25.70 11.07
CA LEU A 19 18.42 -25.43 12.47
C LEU A 19 18.05 -26.58 13.39
N ALA A 20 16.89 -27.21 13.22
CA ALA A 20 16.49 -28.36 14.02
C ALA A 20 17.50 -29.51 13.96
N ARG A 21 18.20 -29.66 12.82
CA ARG A 21 19.19 -30.72 12.60
C ARG A 21 20.60 -30.34 13.00
N ALA A 22 21.00 -29.09 12.74
CA ALA A 22 22.38 -28.65 12.81
C ALA A 22 22.68 -27.68 13.95
N TRP A 23 21.67 -27.22 14.71
CA TRP A 23 21.88 -26.17 15.72
C TRP A 23 21.07 -26.39 17.00
N ASP A 24 19.78 -26.71 16.90
CA ASP A 24 18.87 -26.73 18.06
C ASP A 24 18.83 -28.07 18.80
N ALA A 25 19.36 -29.15 18.20
CA ALA A 25 19.44 -30.46 18.85
C ALA A 25 20.55 -30.48 19.92
N PRO A 26 20.39 -31.18 21.05
CA PRO A 26 21.41 -31.27 22.10
C PRO A 26 22.75 -31.84 21.63
N ASP A 27 22.71 -32.71 20.62
CA ASP A 27 23.83 -33.35 19.94
C ASP A 27 24.04 -32.79 18.53
N ALA A 28 23.54 -31.58 18.27
CA ALA A 28 23.68 -30.92 16.97
C ALA A 28 25.16 -30.76 16.60
N ALA A 29 25.51 -31.26 15.42
CA ALA A 29 26.80 -31.07 14.79
C ALA A 29 26.58 -30.88 13.29
N PHE A 30 27.48 -30.13 12.66
CA PHE A 30 27.53 -29.95 11.22
C PHE A 30 28.97 -29.85 10.76
N GLU A 31 29.21 -30.22 9.50
CA GLU A 31 30.52 -30.09 8.88
C GLU A 31 30.87 -28.61 8.66
N PRO A 32 32.16 -28.20 8.75
CA PRO A 32 32.56 -26.80 8.54
C PRO A 32 32.03 -26.20 7.21
N ASP A 33 31.92 -27.03 6.18
CA ASP A 33 31.38 -26.66 4.87
C ASP A 33 29.91 -26.23 4.89
N ASP A 34 29.13 -26.68 5.88
CA ASP A 34 27.71 -26.38 6.06
C ASP A 34 27.47 -25.15 6.95
N ALA A 35 28.51 -24.60 7.59
CA ALA A 35 28.42 -23.41 8.43
C ALA A 35 27.65 -22.25 7.77
N PRO A 36 27.85 -21.92 6.47
CA PRO A 36 27.11 -20.83 5.86
C PRO A 36 25.59 -21.08 5.76
N CYS A 37 25.16 -22.34 5.64
CA CYS A 37 23.74 -22.70 5.63
C CYS A 37 23.09 -22.54 7.01
N VAL A 38 23.85 -22.83 8.08
CA VAL A 38 23.41 -22.60 9.47
C VAL A 38 23.33 -21.10 9.76
N VAL A 39 24.39 -20.33 9.44
CA VAL A 39 24.39 -18.85 9.54
C VAL A 39 23.21 -18.25 8.78
N GLY A 40 22.99 -18.69 7.53
CA GLY A 40 21.86 -18.23 6.72
C GLY A 40 20.51 -18.54 7.32
N SER A 41 20.33 -19.73 7.90
CA SER A 41 19.06 -20.12 8.51
C SER A 41 18.79 -19.35 9.79
N LEU A 42 19.82 -19.13 10.63
CA LEU A 42 19.73 -18.27 11.81
C LEU A 42 19.34 -16.83 11.40
N ALA A 43 20.01 -16.29 10.38
CA ALA A 43 19.76 -14.94 9.88
C ALA A 43 18.33 -14.76 9.33
N LEU A 44 17.86 -15.70 8.50
CA LEU A 44 16.54 -15.63 7.86
C LEU A 44 15.38 -15.87 8.83
N LEU A 45 15.64 -16.58 9.93
CA LEU A 45 14.68 -16.79 11.03
C LEU A 45 14.75 -15.70 12.11
N GLY A 46 15.55 -14.65 11.91
CA GLY A 46 15.64 -13.50 12.83
C GLY A 46 16.51 -13.74 14.07
N ARG A 47 17.22 -14.88 14.17
CA ARG A 47 18.20 -15.18 15.24
C ARG A 47 19.54 -14.50 14.91
N ILE A 48 19.50 -13.18 14.75
CA ILE A 48 20.60 -12.40 14.18
C ILE A 48 21.86 -12.50 15.04
N ASP A 49 21.75 -12.40 16.37
CA ASP A 49 22.93 -12.41 17.23
C ASP A 49 23.65 -13.76 17.21
N GLU A 50 22.91 -14.87 17.15
CA GLU A 50 23.48 -16.21 16.96
C GLU A 50 24.13 -16.36 15.59
N ALA A 51 23.50 -15.83 14.53
CA ALA A 51 24.07 -15.84 13.18
C ALA A 51 25.40 -15.06 13.13
N LEU A 52 25.49 -13.93 13.85
CA LEU A 52 26.69 -13.12 13.92
C LEU A 52 27.80 -13.81 14.70
N ALA A 53 27.49 -14.42 15.85
CA ALA A 53 28.44 -15.18 16.65
C ALA A 53 29.07 -16.31 15.81
N LEU A 54 28.24 -17.16 15.20
CA LEU A 54 28.73 -18.25 14.35
C LEU A 54 29.54 -17.74 13.15
N ALA A 55 29.12 -16.66 12.50
CA ALA A 55 29.86 -16.09 11.38
C ALA A 55 31.23 -15.52 11.79
N ASP A 56 31.35 -15.02 13.03
CA ASP A 56 32.61 -14.53 13.59
C ASP A 56 33.53 -15.68 14.03
N ASP A 57 32.98 -16.76 14.58
CA ASP A 57 33.72 -17.99 14.90
C ASP A 57 34.31 -18.62 13.64
N VAL A 58 33.50 -18.78 12.58
CA VAL A 58 33.95 -19.25 11.25
C VAL A 58 35.07 -18.37 10.69
N ARG A 59 35.04 -17.06 10.94
CA ARG A 59 36.08 -16.13 10.47
C ARG A 59 37.36 -16.24 11.30
N ALA A 60 37.25 -16.54 12.59
CA ALA A 60 38.37 -16.66 13.51
C ALA A 60 39.09 -18.02 13.40
N ASP A 61 38.39 -19.05 12.94
CA ASP A 61 38.93 -20.39 12.72
C ASP A 61 39.95 -20.40 11.56
N PRO A 62 41.24 -20.71 11.82
CA PRO A 62 42.28 -20.75 10.80
C PRO A 62 42.10 -21.89 9.79
N THR A 63 41.25 -22.88 10.08
CA THR A 63 40.96 -24.00 9.16
C THR A 63 39.86 -23.66 8.15
N SER A 64 39.10 -22.59 8.38
CA SER A 64 38.04 -22.14 7.48
C SER A 64 38.59 -21.53 6.21
N THR A 65 38.07 -21.98 5.06
CA THR A 65 38.46 -21.42 3.76
C THR A 65 37.85 -20.04 3.53
N ASP A 66 38.50 -19.21 2.72
CA ASP A 66 37.97 -17.89 2.33
C ASP A 66 36.55 -17.96 1.75
N ALA A 67 36.23 -19.03 1.02
CA ALA A 67 34.90 -19.23 0.45
C ALA A 67 33.82 -19.38 1.53
N ILE A 68 34.09 -20.20 2.57
CA ILE A 68 33.18 -20.42 3.70
C ILE A 68 33.02 -19.12 4.49
N VAL A 69 34.13 -18.43 4.79
CA VAL A 69 34.11 -17.15 5.52
C VAL A 69 33.25 -16.13 4.78
N VAL A 70 33.50 -15.91 3.48
CA VAL A 70 32.76 -14.90 2.70
C VAL A 70 31.27 -15.26 2.56
N GLU A 71 30.94 -16.54 2.36
CA GLU A 71 29.54 -17.01 2.26
C GLU A 71 28.79 -16.84 3.58
N SER A 72 29.39 -17.21 4.72
CA SER A 72 28.82 -16.98 6.06
C SER A 72 28.61 -15.49 6.33
N GLN A 73 29.61 -14.65 6.01
CA GLN A 73 29.50 -13.20 6.17
C GLN A 73 28.41 -12.61 5.27
N PHE A 74 28.24 -13.12 4.04
CA PHE A 74 27.15 -12.72 3.16
C PHE A 74 25.78 -12.98 3.79
N PHE A 75 25.56 -14.16 4.35
CA PHE A 75 24.28 -14.48 5.00
C PHE A 75 24.05 -13.66 6.28
N ALA A 76 25.10 -13.36 7.04
CA ALA A 76 25.01 -12.39 8.14
C ALA A 76 24.62 -10.99 7.64
N ILE A 77 25.17 -10.53 6.50
CA ILE A 77 24.78 -9.26 5.87
C ILE A 77 23.29 -9.27 5.49
N VAL A 78 22.75 -10.38 4.98
CA VAL A 78 21.31 -10.53 4.69
C VAL A 78 20.49 -10.28 5.95
N GLY A 79 20.78 -11.00 7.04
CA GLY A 79 20.08 -10.84 8.31
C GLY A 79 20.16 -9.42 8.87
N LEU A 80 21.36 -8.82 8.87
CA LEU A 80 21.57 -7.45 9.33
C LEU A 80 20.78 -6.42 8.50
N CYS A 81 20.69 -6.60 7.19
CA CYS A 81 19.91 -5.70 6.33
C CYS A 81 18.40 -5.79 6.62
N HIS A 82 17.88 -7.00 6.81
CA HIS A 82 16.47 -7.20 7.17
C HIS A 82 16.15 -6.66 8.57
N ALA A 83 17.09 -6.75 9.50
CA ALA A 83 16.96 -6.23 10.86
C ALA A 83 17.27 -4.73 11.00
N GLY A 84 17.51 -4.01 9.90
CA GLY A 84 17.85 -2.58 9.93
C GLY A 84 19.22 -2.20 10.48
N ARG A 85 20.08 -3.17 10.79
CA ARG A 85 21.44 -2.97 11.36
C ARG A 85 22.46 -2.63 10.26
N TYR A 86 22.21 -1.55 9.54
CA TYR A 86 22.95 -1.21 8.31
C TYR A 86 24.41 -0.83 8.54
N ALA A 87 24.77 -0.29 9.71
CA ALA A 87 26.16 0.00 10.06
C ALA A 87 26.99 -1.30 10.15
N ASP A 88 26.45 -2.31 10.83
CA ASP A 88 27.07 -3.64 10.94
C ASP A 88 27.15 -4.31 9.57
N ALA A 89 26.06 -4.22 8.78
CA ALA A 89 26.02 -4.75 7.42
C ALA A 89 27.09 -4.09 6.53
N GLU A 90 27.29 -2.77 6.65
CA GLU A 90 28.33 -2.05 5.93
C GLU A 90 29.72 -2.53 6.34
N SER A 91 29.97 -2.67 7.65
CA SER A 91 31.25 -3.14 8.18
C SER A 91 31.61 -4.51 7.61
N ARG A 92 30.68 -5.47 7.65
CA ARG A 92 30.87 -6.81 7.09
C ARG A 92 31.03 -6.79 5.57
N ALA A 93 30.21 -6.01 4.86
CA ALA A 93 30.34 -5.87 3.40
C ALA A 93 31.68 -5.27 2.98
N ARG A 94 32.22 -4.33 3.77
CA ARG A 94 33.57 -3.78 3.58
C ARG A 94 34.65 -4.79 3.90
N SER A 95 34.50 -5.58 4.95
CA SER A 95 35.44 -6.68 5.25
C SER A 95 35.54 -7.66 4.08
N ASN A 96 34.40 -8.06 3.50
CA ASN A 96 34.36 -8.94 2.34
C ASN A 96 35.04 -8.36 1.08
N LEU A 97 35.20 -7.04 0.95
CA LEU A 97 35.88 -6.44 -0.21
C LEU A 97 37.34 -6.87 -0.36
N ARG A 98 38.01 -7.29 0.71
CA ARG A 98 39.39 -7.82 0.63
C ARG A 98 39.49 -9.05 -0.27
N TYR A 99 38.38 -9.77 -0.45
CA TYR A 99 38.27 -10.95 -1.31
C TYR A 99 37.76 -10.65 -2.72
N ALA A 100 37.62 -9.38 -3.11
CA ALA A 100 37.18 -9.02 -4.44
C ALA A 100 38.13 -9.51 -5.56
N GLY A 101 39.41 -9.73 -5.22
CA GLY A 101 40.44 -10.28 -6.09
C GLY A 101 40.69 -11.78 -5.95
N ALA A 102 39.89 -12.50 -5.14
CA ALA A 102 40.04 -13.95 -4.97
C ALA A 102 39.98 -14.67 -6.33
N SER A 103 40.75 -15.74 -6.53
CA SER A 103 40.79 -16.49 -7.79
C SER A 103 39.49 -17.27 -8.06
N ASP A 104 38.83 -17.74 -7.00
CA ASP A 104 37.54 -18.44 -7.07
C ASP A 104 36.37 -17.50 -7.42
N PRO A 105 35.65 -17.74 -8.55
CA PRO A 105 34.48 -16.96 -8.90
C PRO A 105 33.32 -17.05 -7.90
N ARG A 106 33.16 -18.15 -7.16
CA ARG A 106 32.07 -18.28 -6.18
C ARG A 106 32.28 -17.35 -4.99
N THR A 107 33.51 -17.26 -4.49
CA THR A 107 33.91 -16.29 -3.47
C THR A 107 33.62 -14.86 -3.93
N ARG A 108 34.05 -14.49 -5.16
CA ARG A 108 33.77 -13.16 -5.71
C ARG A 108 32.28 -12.88 -5.89
N PHE A 109 31.46 -13.89 -6.22
CA PHE A 109 30.01 -13.76 -6.28
C PHE A 109 29.45 -13.25 -4.95
N PHE A 110 29.78 -13.91 -3.82
CA PHE A 110 29.25 -13.52 -2.51
C PHE A 110 29.74 -12.14 -2.05
N VAL A 111 30.97 -11.75 -2.39
CA VAL A 111 31.45 -10.37 -2.17
C VAL A 111 30.55 -9.35 -2.87
N PHE A 112 30.35 -9.50 -4.18
CA PHE A 112 29.56 -8.54 -4.95
C PHE A 112 28.07 -8.60 -4.64
N GLN A 113 27.53 -9.79 -4.33
CA GLN A 113 26.14 -9.96 -3.94
C GLN A 113 25.86 -9.28 -2.59
N GLY A 114 26.72 -9.44 -1.59
CA GLY A 114 26.59 -8.77 -0.30
C GLY A 114 26.66 -7.25 -0.40
N ILE A 115 27.58 -6.73 -1.22
CA ILE A 115 27.67 -5.28 -1.49
C ILE A 115 26.42 -4.78 -2.19
N ALA A 116 25.94 -5.51 -3.21
CA ALA A 116 24.74 -5.14 -3.94
C ALA A 116 23.52 -5.09 -3.02
N LEU A 117 23.37 -6.10 -2.16
CA LEU A 117 22.27 -6.22 -1.21
C LEU A 117 22.28 -5.06 -0.21
N PHE A 118 23.41 -4.84 0.47
CA PHE A 118 23.55 -3.73 1.39
C PHE A 118 23.23 -2.38 0.71
N ARG A 119 23.77 -2.14 -0.48
CA ARG A 119 23.52 -0.90 -1.24
C ARG A 119 22.06 -0.75 -1.64
N TYR A 120 21.37 -1.84 -1.97
CA TYR A 120 19.94 -1.83 -2.26
C TYR A 120 19.15 -1.38 -1.02
N PHE A 121 19.41 -1.99 0.14
CA PHE A 121 18.68 -1.70 1.37
C PHE A 121 18.87 -0.27 1.89
N VAL A 122 20.06 0.33 1.74
CA VAL A 122 20.30 1.75 2.12
C VAL A 122 19.90 2.76 1.03
N GLY A 123 19.18 2.30 0.01
CA GLY A 123 18.64 3.11 -1.08
C GLY A 123 19.68 3.61 -2.10
N ARG A 124 20.89 3.05 -2.15
CA ARG A 124 21.94 3.44 -3.13
C ARG A 124 21.83 2.61 -4.42
N ILE A 125 20.68 2.72 -5.09
CA ILE A 125 20.25 1.84 -6.20
C ILE A 125 21.22 1.86 -7.38
N GLY A 126 21.75 3.03 -7.76
CA GLY A 126 22.75 3.13 -8.83
C GLY A 126 24.00 2.28 -8.58
N ARG A 127 24.50 2.27 -7.33
CA ARG A 127 25.65 1.46 -6.92
C ARG A 127 25.29 -0.02 -6.79
N ALA A 128 24.10 -0.33 -6.28
CA ALA A 128 23.59 -1.69 -6.21
C ALA A 128 23.53 -2.34 -7.61
N ARG A 129 23.16 -1.58 -8.65
CA ARG A 129 23.09 -2.07 -10.05
C ARG A 129 24.43 -2.55 -10.59
N LEU A 130 25.51 -1.82 -10.29
CA LEU A 130 26.86 -2.18 -10.73
C LEU A 130 27.32 -3.46 -10.03
N ALA A 131 27.10 -3.57 -8.72
CA ALA A 131 27.47 -4.72 -7.94
C ALA A 131 26.64 -5.97 -8.30
N SER A 132 25.32 -5.86 -8.47
CA SER A 132 24.45 -6.99 -8.84
C SER A 132 24.77 -7.54 -10.23
N ARG A 133 25.17 -6.68 -11.18
CA ARG A 133 25.68 -7.11 -12.50
C ARG A 133 26.96 -7.94 -12.36
N ARG A 134 27.88 -7.53 -11.48
CA ARG A 134 29.13 -8.27 -11.22
C ARG A 134 28.83 -9.60 -10.54
N ALA A 135 27.98 -9.61 -9.51
CA ALA A 135 27.54 -10.84 -8.85
C ALA A 135 26.99 -11.86 -9.86
N LEU A 136 26.07 -11.45 -10.74
CA LEU A 136 25.52 -12.34 -11.77
C LEU A 136 26.60 -12.92 -12.71
N ARG A 137 27.57 -12.09 -13.14
CA ARG A 137 28.69 -12.56 -13.97
C ARG A 137 29.53 -13.62 -13.24
N GLU A 138 29.85 -13.38 -11.97
CA GLU A 138 30.66 -14.30 -11.18
C GLU A 138 29.92 -15.60 -10.88
N ALA A 139 28.61 -15.56 -10.62
CA ALA A 139 27.78 -16.76 -10.46
C ALA A 139 27.76 -17.63 -11.73
N VAL A 140 27.67 -17.00 -12.91
CA VAL A 140 27.74 -17.72 -14.20
C VAL A 140 29.12 -18.35 -14.41
N ARG A 141 30.20 -17.61 -14.12
CA ARG A 141 31.58 -18.14 -14.20
C ARG A 141 31.80 -19.32 -13.26
N ALA A 142 31.25 -19.26 -12.06
CA ALA A 142 31.29 -20.34 -11.07
C ALA A 142 30.40 -21.55 -11.43
N ARG A 143 29.57 -21.45 -12.49
CA ARG A 143 28.49 -22.41 -12.78
C ARG A 143 27.58 -22.65 -11.57
N PHE A 144 27.41 -21.63 -10.73
CA PHE A 144 26.70 -21.72 -9.46
C PHE A 144 25.23 -21.32 -9.63
N GLN A 145 24.34 -22.30 -9.85
CA GLN A 145 22.93 -22.02 -10.17
C GLN A 145 22.17 -21.31 -9.05
N TYR A 146 22.42 -21.66 -7.79
CA TYR A 146 21.80 -20.96 -6.66
C TYR A 146 22.28 -19.51 -6.58
N GLY A 147 23.57 -19.24 -6.79
CA GLY A 147 24.07 -17.86 -6.87
C GLY A 147 23.50 -17.09 -8.04
N ARG A 148 23.26 -17.75 -9.19
CA ARG A 148 22.60 -17.13 -10.35
C ARG A 148 21.15 -16.75 -10.01
N LEU A 149 20.42 -17.60 -9.29
CA LEU A 149 19.08 -17.28 -8.79
C LEU A 149 19.10 -16.01 -7.93
N LEU A 150 19.93 -15.98 -6.88
CA LEU A 150 20.03 -14.82 -5.97
C LEU A 150 20.46 -13.53 -6.70
N ALA A 151 21.37 -13.64 -7.67
CA ALA A 151 21.83 -12.50 -8.45
C ALA A 151 20.74 -11.94 -9.39
N LEU A 152 19.96 -12.82 -10.02
CA LEU A 152 18.82 -12.42 -10.86
C LEU A 152 17.76 -11.74 -9.99
N ASP A 153 17.37 -12.36 -8.89
CA ASP A 153 16.38 -11.83 -7.95
C ASP A 153 16.73 -10.39 -7.52
N LEU A 154 17.88 -10.19 -6.88
CA LEU A 154 18.35 -8.86 -6.45
C LEU A 154 18.48 -7.87 -7.62
N ARG A 155 18.95 -8.33 -8.79
CA ARG A 155 19.07 -7.47 -9.96
C ARG A 155 17.70 -7.00 -10.45
N GLY A 156 16.69 -7.86 -10.41
CA GLY A 156 15.30 -7.53 -10.72
C GLY A 156 14.81 -6.38 -9.85
N HIS A 157 14.91 -6.53 -8.53
CA HIS A 157 14.59 -5.50 -7.55
C HIS A 157 15.30 -4.16 -7.82
N VAL A 158 16.60 -4.20 -8.07
CA VAL A 158 17.42 -3.00 -8.34
C VAL A 158 17.00 -2.29 -9.63
N LEU A 159 16.68 -3.04 -10.70
CA LEU A 159 16.22 -2.46 -11.96
C LEU A 159 14.85 -1.79 -11.79
N VAL A 160 13.93 -2.43 -11.09
CA VAL A 160 12.61 -1.84 -10.81
C VAL A 160 12.75 -0.55 -10.01
N GLN A 161 13.52 -0.58 -8.90
CA GLN A 161 13.73 0.62 -8.06
C GLN A 161 14.40 1.78 -8.81
N ARG A 162 15.22 1.48 -9.82
CA ARG A 162 15.83 2.49 -10.68
C ARG A 162 14.84 3.10 -11.68
N GLY A 163 13.70 2.44 -11.94
CA GLY A 163 12.72 2.84 -12.94
C GLY A 163 12.84 2.11 -14.27
N GLU A 164 13.68 1.07 -14.37
CA GLU A 164 13.71 0.12 -15.50
C GLU A 164 12.74 -1.04 -15.19
N VAL A 165 11.46 -0.71 -14.92
CA VAL A 165 10.45 -1.60 -14.34
C VAL A 165 10.24 -2.85 -15.21
N ASN A 166 9.99 -2.70 -16.50
CA ASN A 166 9.77 -3.81 -17.42
C ASN A 166 11.00 -4.73 -17.52
N ALA A 167 12.21 -4.15 -17.53
CA ALA A 167 13.43 -4.93 -17.54
C ALA A 167 13.62 -5.68 -16.22
N GLY A 168 13.32 -5.04 -15.08
CA GLY A 168 13.36 -5.67 -13.77
C GLY A 168 12.36 -6.81 -13.63
N LEU A 169 11.10 -6.62 -14.04
CA LEU A 169 10.07 -7.67 -14.03
C LEU A 169 10.47 -8.88 -14.87
N ARG A 170 11.06 -8.68 -16.06
CA ARG A 170 11.60 -9.78 -16.88
C ARG A 170 12.74 -10.53 -16.18
N VAL A 171 13.59 -9.83 -15.44
CA VAL A 171 14.68 -10.46 -14.68
C VAL A 171 14.13 -11.26 -13.48
N LEU A 172 13.08 -10.75 -12.81
CA LEU A 172 12.38 -11.50 -11.75
C LEU A 172 11.70 -12.75 -12.32
N ASP A 173 11.03 -12.67 -13.47
CA ASP A 173 10.46 -13.84 -14.15
C ASP A 173 11.52 -14.90 -14.51
N GLN A 174 12.73 -14.47 -14.91
CA GLN A 174 13.85 -15.40 -15.11
C GLN A 174 14.31 -16.05 -13.80
N ALA A 175 14.33 -15.29 -12.69
CA ALA A 175 14.67 -15.81 -11.38
C ALA A 175 13.62 -16.84 -10.91
N GLU A 176 12.34 -16.52 -11.06
CA GLU A 176 11.20 -17.39 -10.72
C GLU A 176 11.28 -18.73 -11.48
N LYS A 177 11.46 -18.67 -12.82
CA LYS A 177 11.62 -19.86 -13.67
C LYS A 177 12.83 -20.70 -13.25
N LEU A 178 13.93 -20.07 -12.88
CA LEU A 178 15.11 -20.77 -12.39
C LEU A 178 14.86 -21.42 -11.02
N ALA A 179 14.17 -20.74 -10.10
CA ALA A 179 13.79 -21.32 -8.81
C ALA A 179 12.92 -22.56 -9.00
N MET A 180 11.93 -22.49 -9.89
CA MET A 180 11.07 -23.62 -10.25
C MET A 180 11.89 -24.79 -10.81
N ALA A 181 12.81 -24.54 -11.76
CA ALA A 181 13.65 -25.58 -12.35
C ALA A 181 14.58 -26.26 -11.34
N LEU A 182 14.95 -25.55 -10.26
CA LEU A 182 15.78 -26.06 -9.17
C LEU A 182 14.97 -26.72 -8.05
N GLY A 183 13.63 -26.67 -8.08
CA GLY A 183 12.76 -27.16 -7.02
C GLY A 183 12.76 -26.29 -5.76
N PHE A 184 13.11 -25.00 -5.87
CA PHE A 184 13.20 -24.07 -4.74
C PHE A 184 11.90 -23.28 -4.56
N GLU A 185 10.86 -23.97 -4.10
CA GLU A 185 9.49 -23.43 -4.03
C GLU A 185 9.38 -22.17 -3.17
N GLY A 186 10.06 -22.12 -2.01
CA GLY A 186 10.04 -20.93 -1.14
C GLY A 186 10.60 -19.68 -1.83
N HIS A 187 11.65 -19.83 -2.64
CA HIS A 187 12.19 -18.74 -3.46
C HIS A 187 11.24 -18.35 -4.58
N ARG A 188 10.64 -19.33 -5.28
CA ARG A 188 9.69 -19.09 -6.37
C ARG A 188 8.53 -18.20 -5.90
N VAL A 189 7.86 -18.58 -4.81
CA VAL A 189 6.73 -17.84 -4.25
C VAL A 189 7.13 -16.42 -3.81
N SER A 190 8.31 -16.27 -3.19
CA SER A 190 8.80 -14.96 -2.75
C SER A 190 9.06 -14.02 -3.93
N ILE A 191 9.65 -14.53 -5.02
CA ILE A 191 9.93 -13.78 -6.24
C ILE A 191 8.62 -13.42 -6.96
N GLU A 192 7.66 -14.35 -7.02
CA GLU A 192 6.32 -14.11 -7.57
C GLU A 192 5.62 -12.98 -6.80
N CYS A 193 5.65 -13.01 -5.47
CA CYS A 193 5.12 -11.95 -4.60
C CYS A 193 5.78 -10.60 -4.90
N ALA A 194 7.10 -10.56 -5.02
CA ALA A 194 7.82 -9.33 -5.34
C ALA A 194 7.43 -8.78 -6.73
N ARG A 195 7.26 -9.65 -7.73
CA ARG A 195 6.83 -9.26 -9.08
C ARG A 195 5.45 -8.63 -9.04
N LEU A 196 4.49 -9.26 -8.37
CA LEU A 196 3.13 -8.71 -8.21
C LEU A 196 3.12 -7.38 -7.45
N ALA A 197 3.91 -7.27 -6.38
CA ALA A 197 4.07 -6.03 -5.63
C ALA A 197 4.55 -4.87 -6.54
N TYR A 198 5.54 -5.12 -7.38
CA TYR A 198 6.03 -4.12 -8.33
C TYR A 198 5.04 -3.80 -9.43
N GLU A 199 4.35 -4.80 -9.98
CA GLU A 199 3.28 -4.58 -10.96
C GLU A 199 2.20 -3.66 -10.38
N ASN A 200 1.84 -3.86 -9.12
CA ASN A 200 0.88 -3.05 -8.38
C ASN A 200 1.38 -1.62 -8.13
N ARG A 201 2.54 -1.46 -7.48
CA ARG A 201 3.11 -0.14 -7.12
C ARG A 201 3.52 0.73 -8.30
N HIS A 202 3.70 0.15 -9.49
CA HIS A 202 3.98 0.90 -10.71
C HIS A 202 2.75 1.09 -11.60
N GLY A 203 1.59 0.52 -11.24
CA GLY A 203 0.37 0.67 -12.03
C GLY A 203 0.42 -0.06 -13.37
N ARG A 204 1.07 -1.23 -13.39
CA ARG A 204 1.33 -2.04 -14.60
C ARG A 204 0.29 -3.13 -14.85
N ARG A 205 -0.52 -3.49 -13.85
CA ARG A 205 -1.52 -4.55 -13.94
C ARG A 205 -2.90 -4.05 -13.51
N ASP A 206 -3.91 -4.56 -14.20
CA ASP A 206 -5.31 -4.18 -14.02
C ASP A 206 -5.98 -5.03 -12.92
N ALA A 207 -7.30 -5.23 -12.99
CA ALA A 207 -8.13 -5.85 -11.95
C ALA A 207 -7.69 -7.25 -11.47
N GLU A 208 -6.95 -8.00 -12.29
CA GLU A 208 -6.48 -9.36 -11.92
C GLU A 208 -5.43 -9.37 -10.81
N VAL A 209 -4.76 -8.25 -10.55
CA VAL A 209 -3.66 -8.20 -9.56
C VAL A 209 -4.13 -8.56 -8.15
N GLU A 210 -5.37 -8.22 -7.78
CA GLU A 210 -5.93 -8.56 -6.46
C GLU A 210 -6.08 -10.06 -6.27
N SER A 211 -6.57 -10.76 -7.30
CA SER A 211 -6.73 -12.21 -7.26
C SER A 211 -5.37 -12.90 -7.17
N ALA A 212 -4.40 -12.44 -7.96
CA ALA A 212 -3.04 -12.96 -7.93
C ALA A 212 -2.35 -12.73 -6.57
N LEU A 213 -2.48 -11.53 -5.99
CA LEU A 213 -1.95 -11.22 -4.65
C LEU A 213 -2.57 -12.11 -3.57
N THR A 214 -3.88 -12.37 -3.66
CA THR A 214 -4.57 -13.27 -2.73
C THR A 214 -4.07 -14.71 -2.85
N GLN A 215 -3.88 -15.21 -4.07
CA GLN A 215 -3.34 -16.55 -4.32
C GLN A 215 -1.91 -16.69 -3.80
N VAL A 216 -1.05 -15.69 -4.05
CA VAL A 216 0.33 -15.70 -3.56
C VAL A 216 0.40 -15.56 -2.04
N ALA A 217 -0.50 -14.79 -1.41
CA ALA A 217 -0.61 -14.76 0.05
C ALA A 217 -0.88 -16.17 0.59
N ILE A 218 -1.87 -16.88 0.03
CA ILE A 218 -2.19 -18.26 0.45
C ILE A 218 -1.00 -19.21 0.23
N ALA A 219 -0.30 -19.10 -0.90
CA ALA A 219 0.89 -19.89 -1.18
C ALA A 219 2.08 -19.57 -0.24
N SER A 220 2.07 -18.40 0.39
CA SER A 220 3.14 -17.88 1.25
C SER A 220 2.97 -18.22 2.73
N MET A 221 2.02 -19.07 3.14
CA MET A 221 1.77 -19.36 4.57
C MET A 221 3.01 -19.85 5.35
N GLY A 222 3.98 -20.48 4.68
CA GLY A 222 5.27 -20.88 5.28
C GLY A 222 6.36 -19.79 5.29
N ASN A 223 6.11 -18.63 4.68
CA ASN A 223 7.03 -17.51 4.58
C ASN A 223 6.34 -16.22 5.04
N VAL A 224 6.52 -15.89 6.32
CA VAL A 224 5.88 -14.74 6.99
C VAL A 224 6.16 -13.42 6.27
N TYR A 225 7.37 -13.23 5.72
CA TYR A 225 7.73 -11.99 5.02
C TYR A 225 6.99 -11.83 3.68
N ALA A 226 6.91 -12.91 2.90
CA ALA A 226 6.19 -12.90 1.62
C ALA A 226 4.68 -12.75 1.85
N LEU A 227 4.13 -13.47 2.84
CA LEU A 227 2.73 -13.40 3.24
C LEU A 227 2.32 -11.98 3.64
N ARG A 228 3.07 -11.37 4.57
CA ARG A 228 2.83 -9.99 5.00
C ARG A 228 2.95 -9.01 3.83
N SER A 229 3.96 -9.18 2.98
CA SER A 229 4.15 -8.33 1.79
C SER A 229 2.95 -8.43 0.85
N ALA A 230 2.43 -9.63 0.58
CA ALA A 230 1.26 -9.81 -0.27
C ALA A 230 0.01 -9.12 0.30
N TRP A 231 -0.24 -9.24 1.62
CA TRP A 231 -1.35 -8.55 2.28
C TRP A 231 -1.21 -7.02 2.27
N LEU A 232 -0.01 -6.49 2.50
CA LEU A 232 0.27 -5.06 2.40
C LEU A 232 0.00 -4.51 0.99
N GLU A 233 0.38 -5.27 -0.04
CA GLU A 233 0.13 -4.88 -1.43
C GLU A 233 -1.34 -4.99 -1.81
N LEU A 234 -2.06 -5.97 -1.26
CA LEU A 234 -3.51 -6.05 -1.42
C LEU A 234 -4.19 -4.85 -0.75
N ALA A 235 -3.79 -4.48 0.47
CA ALA A 235 -4.31 -3.30 1.16
C ALA A 235 -4.06 -2.02 0.35
N PHE A 236 -2.83 -1.84 -0.16
CA PHE A 236 -2.48 -0.73 -1.04
C PHE A 236 -3.32 -0.73 -2.33
N ARG A 237 -3.51 -1.89 -2.95
CA ARG A 237 -4.32 -2.01 -4.16
C ARG A 237 -5.78 -1.65 -3.90
N SER A 238 -6.36 -2.16 -2.82
CA SER A 238 -7.74 -1.84 -2.43
C SER A 238 -7.91 -0.35 -2.14
N ALA A 239 -6.93 0.29 -1.52
CA ALA A 239 -6.92 1.74 -1.36
C ALA A 239 -6.90 2.46 -2.72
N LEU A 240 -6.04 2.05 -3.67
CA LEU A 240 -6.06 2.60 -5.03
C LEU A 240 -7.39 2.39 -5.76
N SER A 241 -8.02 1.22 -5.58
CA SER A 241 -9.33 0.89 -6.15
C SER A 241 -10.48 1.65 -5.48
N GLY A 242 -10.26 2.33 -4.35
CA GLY A 242 -11.31 2.99 -3.58
C GLY A 242 -12.22 2.02 -2.82
N ASP A 243 -11.65 0.92 -2.33
CA ASP A 243 -12.28 -0.07 -1.46
C ASP A 243 -11.56 -0.11 -0.10
N ALA A 244 -11.81 0.92 0.70
CA ALA A 244 -11.05 1.11 1.94
C ALA A 244 -11.40 0.07 3.03
N GLU A 245 -12.63 -0.47 3.04
CA GLU A 245 -13.02 -1.57 3.94
C GLU A 245 -12.15 -2.81 3.69
N ARG A 246 -12.09 -3.28 2.44
CA ARG A 246 -11.22 -4.40 2.07
C ARG A 246 -9.74 -4.08 2.29
N GLY A 247 -9.36 -2.83 2.06
CA GLY A 247 -8.01 -2.35 2.35
C GLY A 247 -7.63 -2.53 3.83
N ARG A 248 -8.53 -2.19 4.75
CA ARG A 248 -8.32 -2.43 6.19
C ARG A 248 -8.30 -3.90 6.54
N GLU A 249 -9.20 -4.71 6.01
CA GLU A 249 -9.17 -6.17 6.26
C GLU A 249 -7.83 -6.80 5.84
N ALA A 250 -7.29 -6.40 4.69
CA ALA A 250 -5.97 -6.84 4.25
C ALA A 250 -4.85 -6.31 5.16
N LEU A 251 -4.96 -5.08 5.65
CA LEU A 251 -3.99 -4.50 6.57
C LEU A 251 -4.02 -5.20 7.94
N ASP A 252 -5.19 -5.54 8.45
CA ASP A 252 -5.37 -6.30 9.70
C ASP A 252 -4.73 -7.69 9.57
N ARG A 253 -4.93 -8.39 8.43
CA ARG A 253 -4.23 -9.66 8.14
C ARG A 253 -2.72 -9.49 8.05
N ALA A 254 -2.23 -8.38 7.51
CA ALA A 254 -0.80 -8.09 7.53
C ALA A 254 -0.27 -7.90 8.95
N ALA A 255 -1.06 -7.32 9.86
CA ALA A 255 -0.72 -7.09 11.27
C ALA A 255 -0.75 -8.36 12.13
N GLU A 256 -1.62 -9.34 11.79
CA GLU A 256 -1.66 -10.66 12.46
C GLU A 256 -0.32 -11.39 12.38
N HIS A 257 0.50 -11.07 11.38
CA HIS A 257 1.83 -11.59 11.20
C HIS A 257 2.86 -10.64 11.82
N THR A 258 3.13 -10.84 13.13
CA THR A 258 4.02 -10.03 13.97
C THR A 258 5.14 -9.41 13.16
N ILE A 259 5.15 -8.07 13.12
CA ILE A 259 6.24 -7.33 12.52
C ILE A 259 7.34 -7.30 13.58
N PRO A 260 8.48 -8.00 13.38
CA PRO A 260 9.58 -7.88 14.33
C PRO A 260 9.92 -6.40 14.50
N GLU A 261 10.27 -5.97 15.72
CA GLU A 261 10.64 -4.57 15.97
C GLU A 261 11.76 -4.09 15.03
N SER A 262 12.58 -5.03 14.57
CA SER A 262 13.68 -4.85 13.63
C SER A 262 13.28 -4.75 12.15
N ASP A 263 12.03 -5.06 11.75
CA ASP A 263 11.56 -4.89 10.37
C ASP A 263 11.01 -3.48 10.12
N HIS A 264 11.93 -2.51 10.17
CA HIS A 264 11.63 -1.10 9.93
C HIS A 264 10.98 -0.83 8.57
N ARG A 265 11.35 -1.59 7.53
CA ARG A 265 10.79 -1.44 6.17
C ARG A 265 9.34 -1.90 6.10
N GLY A 266 9.05 -3.06 6.70
CA GLY A 266 7.69 -3.58 6.82
C GLY A 266 6.80 -2.61 7.58
N ARG A 267 7.27 -2.10 8.74
CA ARG A 267 6.55 -1.09 9.53
C ARG A 267 6.28 0.19 8.75
N ALA A 268 7.29 0.77 8.11
CA ALA A 268 7.12 1.99 7.34
C ALA A 268 6.13 1.81 6.19
N ARG A 269 6.16 0.67 5.48
CA ARG A 269 5.19 0.36 4.42
C ARG A 269 3.78 0.14 4.95
N PHE A 270 3.63 -0.55 6.08
CA PHE A 270 2.35 -0.69 6.77
C PHE A 270 1.75 0.68 7.08
N SER A 271 2.54 1.55 7.70
CA SER A 271 2.14 2.90 8.10
C SER A 271 1.83 3.82 6.90
N ILE A 272 2.58 3.73 5.79
CA ILE A 272 2.26 4.44 4.54
C ILE A 272 0.90 3.97 3.98
N THR A 273 0.65 2.66 3.94
CA THR A 273 -0.62 2.12 3.45
C THR A 273 -1.78 2.51 4.38
N LEU A 274 -1.55 2.51 5.70
CA LEU A 274 -2.52 2.98 6.68
C LEU A 274 -2.87 4.46 6.45
N ALA A 275 -1.87 5.32 6.21
CA ALA A 275 -2.08 6.73 5.92
C ALA A 275 -2.92 6.93 4.65
N LEU A 276 -2.65 6.15 3.60
CA LEU A 276 -3.45 6.19 2.37
C LEU A 276 -4.92 5.82 2.64
N LEU A 277 -5.17 4.75 3.41
CA LEU A 277 -6.53 4.35 3.78
C LEU A 277 -7.22 5.41 4.66
N ALA A 278 -6.53 5.92 5.69
CA ALA A 278 -7.04 6.98 6.55
C ALA A 278 -7.41 8.23 5.73
N ARG A 279 -6.61 8.58 4.73
CA ARG A 279 -6.89 9.72 3.86
C ARG A 279 -8.08 9.51 2.92
N LEU A 280 -8.56 8.29 2.75
CA LEU A 280 -9.76 7.99 1.98
C LEU A 280 -11.03 8.00 2.82
N ASP A 281 -10.95 7.59 4.08
CA ASP A 281 -12.13 7.26 4.89
C ASP A 281 -12.19 7.84 6.30
N ARG A 282 -11.14 8.52 6.76
CA ARG A 282 -11.06 9.20 8.06
C ARG A 282 -10.69 10.66 7.89
N SER A 283 -9.62 11.11 8.53
CA SER A 283 -9.18 12.51 8.60
C SER A 283 -7.77 12.68 8.04
N LEU A 284 -7.41 13.92 7.71
CA LEU A 284 -6.04 14.29 7.39
C LEU A 284 -5.07 14.06 8.56
N ASP A 285 -5.53 14.26 9.80
CA ASP A 285 -4.72 14.09 11.00
C ASP A 285 -4.35 12.62 11.23
N ASP A 286 -5.29 11.70 11.04
CA ASP A 286 -5.03 10.26 11.12
C ASP A 286 -4.00 9.82 10.07
N ALA A 287 -4.11 10.37 8.85
CA ALA A 287 -3.15 10.12 7.78
C ALA A 287 -1.75 10.65 8.17
N ARG A 288 -1.69 11.84 8.77
CA ARG A 288 -0.45 12.46 9.23
C ARG A 288 0.20 11.66 10.36
N GLU A 289 -0.58 11.19 11.34
CA GLU A 289 -0.09 10.34 12.42
C GLU A 289 0.54 9.06 11.88
N ALA A 290 -0.15 8.40 10.94
CA ALA A 290 0.37 7.20 10.29
C ALA A 290 1.66 7.47 9.49
N LEU A 291 1.78 8.61 8.78
CA LEU A 291 3.05 8.96 8.14
C LEU A 291 4.17 9.29 9.15
N ASP A 292 3.83 9.87 10.30
CA ASP A 292 4.80 10.10 11.37
C ASP A 292 5.33 8.78 11.96
N ASP A 293 4.47 7.77 12.10
CA ASP A 293 4.89 6.41 12.44
C ASP A 293 5.84 5.81 11.41
N ALA A 294 5.56 6.01 10.12
CA ALA A 294 6.47 5.59 9.05
C ALA A 294 7.82 6.29 9.16
N ARG A 295 7.84 7.60 9.46
CA ARG A 295 9.06 8.38 9.68
C ARG A 295 9.87 7.81 10.85
N ARG A 296 9.24 7.60 12.00
CA ARG A 296 9.87 7.01 13.20
C ARG A 296 10.46 5.63 12.90
N ALA A 297 9.77 4.80 12.13
CA ALA A 297 10.29 3.50 11.72
C ALA A 297 11.56 3.63 10.85
N LEU A 298 11.64 4.63 9.96
CA LEU A 298 12.78 4.84 9.05
C LEU A 298 13.99 5.54 9.67
N GLU A 299 13.80 6.34 10.72
CA GLU A 299 14.90 7.03 11.41
C GLU A 299 15.95 6.05 11.96
N ALA A 300 15.52 4.85 12.37
CA ALA A 300 16.41 3.77 12.75
C ALA A 300 17.21 3.17 11.56
N GLY A 301 16.69 3.29 10.33
CA GLY A 301 17.05 2.46 9.20
C GLY A 301 17.82 3.10 8.04
N HIS A 302 18.05 4.42 7.97
CA HIS A 302 18.85 5.03 6.88
C HIS A 302 18.45 4.63 5.42
N ASP A 303 17.23 4.12 5.19
CA ASP A 303 16.75 3.67 3.88
C ASP A 303 16.27 4.87 3.07
N ARG A 304 17.17 5.40 2.25
CA ARG A 304 16.91 6.61 1.46
C ARG A 304 15.84 6.42 0.39
N SER A 305 15.67 5.21 -0.13
CA SER A 305 14.67 4.95 -1.17
C SER A 305 13.26 4.97 -0.56
N LEU A 306 13.09 4.31 0.59
CA LEU A 306 11.80 4.30 1.29
C LEU A 306 11.50 5.65 1.94
N LEU A 307 12.52 6.42 2.36
CA LEU A 307 12.35 7.81 2.78
C LEU A 307 11.82 8.69 1.63
N ALA A 308 12.35 8.53 0.41
CA ALA A 308 11.83 9.27 -0.74
C ALA A 308 10.37 8.90 -1.03
N GLU A 309 10.01 7.62 -0.91
CA GLU A 309 8.63 7.14 -1.04
C GLU A 309 7.70 7.72 0.04
N LEU A 310 8.14 7.75 1.30
CA LEU A 310 7.41 8.38 2.40
C LEU A 310 7.11 9.86 2.11
N ILE A 311 8.13 10.64 1.71
CA ILE A 311 7.94 12.07 1.41
C ILE A 311 7.03 12.25 0.19
N ALA A 312 7.16 11.40 -0.84
CA ALA A 312 6.28 11.47 -2.01
C ALA A 312 4.82 11.21 -1.62
N TRP A 313 4.55 10.27 -0.71
CA TRP A 313 3.20 10.06 -0.19
C TRP A 313 2.71 11.23 0.68
N ASP A 314 3.56 11.86 1.49
CA ASP A 314 3.19 13.09 2.20
C ASP A 314 2.72 14.20 1.25
N ARG A 315 3.38 14.36 0.08
CA ARG A 315 2.93 15.29 -0.98
C ARG A 315 1.57 14.92 -1.53
N VAL A 316 1.36 13.65 -1.83
CA VAL A 316 0.11 13.14 -2.44
C VAL A 316 -1.06 13.24 -1.47
N LEU A 317 -0.83 12.97 -0.18
CA LEU A 317 -1.88 12.99 0.84
C LEU A 317 -2.13 14.40 1.40
N GLY A 318 -1.21 15.34 1.19
CA GLY A 318 -1.34 16.73 1.63
C GLY A 318 -1.19 16.91 3.15
N THR A 319 -0.49 16.00 3.82
CA THR A 319 -0.39 15.96 5.29
C THR A 319 0.55 17.03 5.88
N GLY A 320 1.45 17.60 5.07
CA GLY A 320 2.38 18.64 5.52
C GLY A 320 3.34 18.17 6.61
N LEU A 321 3.66 16.88 6.65
CA LEU A 321 4.68 16.33 7.56
C LEU A 321 6.09 16.76 7.12
N PHE A 322 6.31 16.90 5.82
CA PHE A 322 7.55 17.42 5.26
C PHE A 322 7.26 18.68 4.45
N GLU A 323 8.00 19.76 4.70
CA GLU A 323 7.96 20.93 3.82
C GLU A 323 8.52 20.58 2.43
N PRO A 324 7.94 21.12 1.33
CA PRO A 324 8.54 21.06 -0.01
C PRO A 324 9.98 21.60 0.01
N ASP A 325 10.93 20.80 -0.47
CA ASP A 325 12.35 21.14 -0.48
C ASP A 325 13.02 20.50 -1.70
N LEU A 326 13.11 21.29 -2.78
CA LEU A 326 13.70 20.87 -4.05
C LEU A 326 15.18 20.45 -3.87
N ALA A 327 15.95 21.16 -3.03
CA ALA A 327 17.36 20.84 -2.84
C ALA A 327 17.53 19.45 -2.17
N ARG A 328 16.65 19.13 -1.21
CA ARG A 328 16.60 17.82 -0.58
C ARG A 328 16.16 16.73 -1.56
N SER A 329 15.10 16.95 -2.34
CA SER A 329 14.62 15.92 -3.29
C SER A 329 15.60 15.67 -4.43
N GLU A 330 16.25 16.71 -4.97
CA GLU A 330 17.36 16.55 -5.90
C GLU A 330 18.52 15.75 -5.30
N SER A 331 18.87 16.02 -4.03
CA SER A 331 19.92 15.30 -3.33
C SER A 331 19.57 13.82 -3.19
N LEU A 332 18.33 13.50 -2.81
CA LEU A 332 17.82 12.12 -2.77
C LEU A 332 17.87 11.47 -4.15
N ALA A 333 17.42 12.16 -5.20
CA ALA A 333 17.46 11.65 -6.57
C ALA A 333 18.89 11.31 -7.02
N ARG A 334 19.86 12.20 -6.74
CA ARG A 334 21.29 11.96 -7.05
C ARG A 334 21.90 10.82 -6.24
N LEU A 335 21.63 10.77 -4.93
CA LEU A 335 22.21 9.78 -4.03
C LEU A 335 21.66 8.38 -4.26
N THR A 336 20.37 8.28 -4.57
CA THR A 336 19.70 7.00 -4.76
C THR A 336 19.79 6.50 -6.21
N ASP A 337 19.68 7.41 -7.18
CA ASP A 337 19.41 7.09 -8.59
C ASP A 337 18.11 6.25 -8.75
N GLY A 338 17.16 6.43 -7.81
CA GLY A 338 15.88 5.73 -7.75
C GLY A 338 14.76 6.48 -8.47
N LEU A 339 13.77 5.74 -8.96
CA LEU A 339 12.60 6.30 -9.65
C LEU A 339 11.77 7.21 -8.75
N VAL A 340 11.44 6.74 -7.55
CA VAL A 340 10.55 7.49 -6.63
C VAL A 340 11.20 8.79 -6.18
N ALA A 341 12.51 8.81 -5.97
CA ALA A 341 13.23 10.05 -5.65
C ALA A 341 13.21 11.07 -6.81
N ARG A 342 13.25 10.61 -8.07
CA ARG A 342 13.06 11.49 -9.24
C ARG A 342 11.61 11.95 -9.39
N ALA A 343 10.64 11.11 -9.02
CA ALA A 343 9.24 11.51 -9.00
C ALA A 343 8.99 12.59 -7.93
N LEU A 344 9.60 12.44 -6.75
CA LEU A 344 9.60 13.47 -5.71
C LEU A 344 10.28 14.76 -6.18
N GLU A 345 11.44 14.68 -6.84
CA GLU A 345 12.10 15.84 -7.46
C GLU A 345 11.14 16.58 -8.41
N ALA A 346 10.39 15.86 -9.24
CA ALA A 346 9.38 16.46 -10.12
C ALA A 346 8.20 17.09 -9.35
N MET A 347 7.73 16.44 -8.28
CA MET A 347 6.66 16.98 -7.41
C MET A 347 7.07 18.28 -6.72
N ASP A 348 8.34 18.42 -6.34
CA ASP A 348 8.88 19.63 -5.71
C ASP A 348 9.29 20.72 -6.76
N GLY A 349 8.82 20.61 -8.00
CA GLY A 349 9.06 21.61 -9.06
C GLY A 349 10.39 21.46 -9.80
N GLY A 350 11.08 20.33 -9.63
CA GLY A 350 12.32 20.01 -10.31
C GLY A 350 12.11 19.46 -11.72
N ARG A 351 12.99 18.53 -12.12
CA ARG A 351 12.93 17.97 -13.48
C ARG A 351 11.70 17.08 -13.67
N THR A 352 10.91 17.38 -14.68
CA THR A 352 9.75 16.56 -15.06
C THR A 352 10.15 15.14 -15.46
N LEU A 353 9.28 14.18 -15.16
CA LEU A 353 9.48 12.79 -15.60
C LEU A 353 9.21 12.69 -17.11
N GLY A 354 10.21 12.24 -17.87
CA GLY A 354 10.05 12.02 -19.30
C GLY A 354 9.07 10.89 -19.64
N SER A 355 8.58 10.85 -20.88
CA SER A 355 7.61 9.85 -21.37
C SER A 355 8.06 8.39 -21.19
N ALA A 356 9.36 8.12 -21.29
CA ALA A 356 9.93 6.81 -21.02
C ALA A 356 9.64 6.34 -19.58
N VAL A 357 9.74 7.24 -18.60
CA VAL A 357 9.41 6.94 -17.20
C VAL A 357 7.91 6.73 -17.02
N ALA A 358 7.08 7.52 -17.70
CA ALA A 358 5.62 7.35 -17.66
C ALA A 358 5.17 5.97 -18.17
N ASN A 359 5.87 5.40 -19.15
CA ASN A 359 5.60 4.05 -19.65
C ASN A 359 6.04 2.95 -18.67
N GLU A 360 7.16 3.17 -17.98
CA GLU A 360 7.70 2.24 -16.98
C GLU A 360 6.88 2.24 -15.69
N SER A 361 6.41 3.41 -15.24
CA SER A 361 5.65 3.56 -14.01
C SER A 361 4.51 4.58 -14.13
N PRO A 362 3.38 4.19 -14.75
CA PRO A 362 2.18 5.01 -14.87
C PRO A 362 1.71 5.67 -13.56
N LEU A 363 1.77 4.96 -12.43
CA LEU A 363 1.33 5.51 -11.15
C LEU A 363 2.17 6.70 -10.71
N TRP A 364 3.49 6.52 -10.53
CA TRP A 364 4.38 7.61 -10.12
C TRP A 364 4.42 8.77 -11.12
N ALA A 365 4.25 8.50 -12.42
CA ALA A 365 4.15 9.56 -13.42
C ALA A 365 2.85 10.37 -13.31
N LEU A 366 1.73 9.73 -12.99
CA LEU A 366 0.48 10.44 -12.69
C LEU A 366 0.63 11.33 -11.45
N LEU A 367 1.19 10.78 -10.36
CA LEU A 367 1.32 11.49 -9.08
C LEU A 367 2.30 12.67 -9.18
N ALA A 368 3.36 12.55 -9.99
CA ALA A 368 4.34 13.61 -10.21
C ALA A 368 3.97 14.57 -11.35
N SER A 369 2.81 14.41 -11.98
CA SER A 369 2.40 15.24 -13.12
C SER A 369 1.87 16.60 -12.66
N ASP A 370 2.32 17.65 -13.34
CA ASP A 370 1.81 19.02 -13.31
C ASP A 370 0.53 19.22 -14.14
N ALA A 371 0.00 18.16 -14.75
CA ALA A 371 -1.22 18.23 -15.54
C ALA A 371 -2.41 18.71 -14.69
N PRO A 372 -3.38 19.42 -15.29
CA PRO A 372 -4.59 19.84 -14.59
C PRO A 372 -5.33 18.69 -13.92
N HIS A 373 -6.04 18.98 -12.82
CA HIS A 373 -6.75 17.97 -12.02
C HIS A 373 -7.65 17.07 -12.88
N ALA A 374 -8.41 17.65 -13.81
CA ALA A 374 -9.27 16.91 -14.73
C ALA A 374 -8.51 15.87 -15.57
N ALA A 375 -7.33 16.23 -16.09
CA ALA A 375 -6.51 15.32 -16.88
C ALA A 375 -5.96 14.17 -16.03
N ARG A 376 -5.51 14.47 -14.80
CA ARG A 376 -5.03 13.46 -13.85
C ARG A 376 -6.15 12.50 -13.43
N VAL A 377 -7.32 13.03 -13.10
CA VAL A 377 -8.51 12.22 -12.76
C VAL A 377 -8.90 11.32 -13.94
N ALA A 378 -8.91 11.84 -15.18
CA ALA A 378 -9.21 11.03 -16.35
C ALA A 378 -8.23 9.85 -16.54
N VAL A 379 -6.94 10.04 -16.23
CA VAL A 379 -5.95 8.95 -16.23
C VAL A 379 -6.28 7.93 -15.13
N ALA A 380 -6.56 8.38 -13.90
CA ALA A 380 -6.91 7.51 -12.78
C ALA A 380 -8.15 6.66 -13.09
N LEU A 381 -9.19 7.26 -13.66
CA LEU A 381 -10.42 6.58 -14.07
C LEU A 381 -10.18 5.49 -15.10
N ARG A 382 -9.43 5.79 -16.17
CA ARG A 382 -9.08 4.80 -17.20
C ARG A 382 -8.29 3.61 -16.64
N ARG A 383 -7.56 3.80 -15.53
CA ARG A 383 -6.76 2.76 -14.86
C ARG A 383 -7.50 2.06 -13.71
N GLY A 384 -8.71 2.49 -13.39
CA GLY A 384 -9.46 1.98 -12.23
C GLY A 384 -8.83 2.35 -10.88
N TRP A 385 -8.04 3.43 -10.80
CA TRP A 385 -7.49 3.94 -9.54
C TRP A 385 -8.46 4.91 -8.88
N LEU A 386 -9.66 4.43 -8.57
CA LEU A 386 -10.77 5.27 -8.12
C LEU A 386 -10.47 5.96 -6.79
N GLY A 387 -9.73 5.32 -5.88
CA GLY A 387 -9.30 5.91 -4.62
C GLY A 387 -8.37 7.11 -4.80
N LEU A 388 -7.64 7.21 -5.92
CA LEU A 388 -6.84 8.42 -6.19
C LEU A 388 -7.68 9.63 -6.57
N VAL A 389 -8.92 9.45 -7.05
CA VAL A 389 -9.76 10.58 -7.50
C VAL A 389 -9.93 11.64 -6.41
N PRO A 390 -10.42 11.34 -5.20
CA PRO A 390 -10.55 12.34 -4.13
C PRO A 390 -9.22 12.98 -3.72
N LEU A 391 -8.11 12.23 -3.82
CA LEU A 391 -6.76 12.73 -3.50
C LEU A 391 -6.26 13.72 -4.55
N LEU A 392 -6.44 13.41 -5.83
CA LEU A 392 -5.99 14.23 -6.96
C LEU A 392 -6.72 15.59 -7.07
N ILE A 393 -7.89 15.69 -6.46
CA ILE A 393 -8.68 16.92 -6.35
C ILE A 393 -8.53 17.60 -4.97
N ALA A 394 -7.64 17.08 -4.11
CA ALA A 394 -7.31 17.60 -2.78
C ALA A 394 -8.54 17.79 -1.87
N ARG A 395 -9.46 16.81 -1.84
CA ARG A 395 -10.68 16.88 -1.02
C ARG A 395 -10.55 16.05 0.24
N GLU A 396 -11.05 16.58 1.35
CA GLU A 396 -11.20 15.82 2.58
C GLU A 396 -12.23 14.68 2.40
N PRO A 397 -12.05 13.56 3.11
CA PRO A 397 -13.01 12.45 3.08
C PRO A 397 -14.43 12.92 3.36
N GLY A 398 -15.38 12.33 2.64
CA GLY A 398 -16.77 12.71 2.76
C GLY A 398 -17.62 12.08 1.67
N ARG A 399 -18.79 12.67 1.42
CA ARG A 399 -19.72 12.27 0.36
C ARG A 399 -19.59 13.20 -0.83
N ASP A 400 -18.87 12.77 -1.85
CA ASP A 400 -18.62 13.56 -3.05
C ASP A 400 -19.21 12.88 -4.30
N LEU A 401 -19.84 13.68 -5.15
CA LEU A 401 -20.22 13.34 -6.52
C LEU A 401 -19.34 14.17 -7.46
N VAL A 402 -18.29 13.56 -7.99
CA VAL A 402 -17.31 14.19 -8.87
C VAL A 402 -17.66 13.89 -10.32
N PHE A 403 -17.84 14.94 -11.12
CA PHE A 403 -18.19 14.86 -12.54
C PHE A 403 -17.02 15.29 -13.40
N THR A 404 -16.80 14.49 -14.44
CA THR A 404 -16.03 14.85 -15.63
C THR A 404 -16.98 14.97 -16.81
N SER A 405 -16.47 15.34 -17.98
CA SER A 405 -17.26 15.37 -19.21
C SER A 405 -17.98 14.06 -19.55
N ASP A 406 -17.45 12.91 -19.16
CA ASP A 406 -17.90 11.57 -19.59
C ASP A 406 -18.20 10.59 -18.44
N ALA A 407 -17.71 10.86 -17.23
CA ALA A 407 -17.83 9.95 -16.09
C ALA A 407 -18.32 10.64 -14.80
N LEU A 408 -18.94 9.83 -13.94
CA LEU A 408 -19.31 10.19 -12.56
C LEU A 408 -18.58 9.28 -11.58
N VAL A 409 -18.01 9.88 -10.55
CA VAL A 409 -17.42 9.20 -9.40
C VAL A 409 -18.18 9.60 -8.15
N ALA A 410 -18.69 8.61 -7.43
CA ALA A 410 -19.29 8.81 -6.12
C ALA A 410 -18.35 8.25 -5.06
N ALA A 411 -17.91 9.09 -4.11
CA ALA A 411 -17.00 8.70 -3.04
C ALA A 411 -17.70 8.89 -1.69
N ASP A 412 -17.76 7.84 -0.87
CA ASP A 412 -18.31 7.83 0.49
C ASP A 412 -17.29 7.22 1.45
N HIS A 413 -16.54 8.05 2.17
CA HIS A 413 -15.60 7.60 3.21
C HIS A 413 -14.82 6.34 2.78
N GLY A 414 -14.10 6.45 1.67
CA GLY A 414 -13.24 5.40 1.10
C GLY A 414 -13.94 4.29 0.32
N THR A 415 -15.26 4.34 0.17
CA THR A 415 -15.99 3.58 -0.86
C THR A 415 -16.15 4.43 -2.10
N VAL A 416 -15.53 4.05 -3.22
CA VAL A 416 -15.60 4.82 -4.48
C VAL A 416 -16.27 4.01 -5.58
N VAL A 417 -17.37 4.54 -6.10
CA VAL A 417 -18.14 3.97 -7.22
C VAL A 417 -17.89 4.80 -8.46
N HIS A 418 -17.63 4.15 -9.58
CA HIS A 418 -17.41 4.80 -10.88
C HIS A 418 -18.48 4.38 -11.89
N ALA A 419 -19.15 5.36 -12.47
CA ALA A 419 -20.05 5.20 -13.60
C ALA A 419 -19.42 5.78 -14.86
N THR A 420 -19.06 4.88 -15.80
CA THR A 420 -18.40 5.21 -17.07
C THR A 420 -19.28 5.92 -18.09
N LYS A 421 -20.60 5.94 -17.87
CA LYS A 421 -21.55 6.63 -18.74
C LYS A 421 -22.64 7.28 -17.90
N LEU A 422 -22.68 8.61 -17.97
CA LEU A 422 -23.76 9.39 -17.39
C LEU A 422 -25.00 9.38 -18.29
N PRO A 423 -26.21 9.13 -17.74
CA PRO A 423 -27.43 9.19 -18.55
C PRO A 423 -27.75 10.65 -18.96
N GLY A 424 -27.67 11.00 -20.25
CA GLY A 424 -28.18 12.26 -20.81
C GLY A 424 -27.99 13.48 -19.90
N HIS A 425 -29.10 14.07 -19.44
CA HIS A 425 -29.15 15.24 -18.55
C HIS A 425 -28.72 15.00 -17.09
N ALA A 426 -28.03 13.89 -16.77
CA ALA A 426 -27.67 13.55 -15.39
C ALA A 426 -26.76 14.61 -14.76
N ARG A 427 -25.85 15.20 -15.53
CA ARG A 427 -24.94 16.24 -15.03
C ARG A 427 -25.69 17.50 -14.62
N GLU A 428 -26.60 17.96 -15.49
CA GLU A 428 -27.45 19.12 -15.23
C GLU A 428 -28.39 18.84 -14.05
N LEU A 429 -28.96 17.64 -13.98
CA LEU A 429 -29.82 17.20 -12.87
C LEU A 429 -29.07 17.18 -11.54
N LEU A 430 -27.87 16.61 -11.49
CA LEU A 430 -27.07 16.53 -10.26
C LEU A 430 -26.61 17.90 -9.80
N ALA A 431 -26.27 18.79 -10.73
CA ALA A 431 -25.96 20.17 -10.39
C ALA A 431 -27.17 20.94 -9.85
N ALA A 432 -28.36 20.76 -10.44
CA ALA A 432 -29.59 21.35 -9.92
C ALA A 432 -29.89 20.85 -8.49
N LEU A 433 -29.76 19.55 -8.24
CA LEU A 433 -29.96 18.95 -6.91
C LEU A 433 -28.85 19.33 -5.91
N GLY A 434 -27.63 19.61 -6.39
CA GLY A 434 -26.53 20.11 -5.58
C GLY A 434 -26.72 21.54 -5.09
N ALA A 435 -27.60 22.31 -5.76
CA ALA A 435 -27.99 23.67 -5.36
C ALA A 435 -29.21 23.69 -4.41
N GLY A 436 -29.52 22.55 -3.78
CA GLY A 436 -30.59 22.39 -2.80
C GLY A 436 -31.78 21.57 -3.30
N GLU A 437 -32.83 21.50 -2.48
CA GLU A 437 -34.09 20.88 -2.89
C GLU A 437 -34.65 21.56 -4.14
N ARG A 438 -35.18 20.74 -5.06
CA ARG A 438 -35.80 21.21 -6.30
C ARG A 438 -37.15 20.57 -6.49
N THR A 439 -38.13 21.40 -6.84
CA THR A 439 -39.44 20.93 -7.26
C THR A 439 -39.35 20.26 -8.63
N LYS A 440 -40.33 19.42 -8.97
CA LYS A 440 -40.42 18.80 -10.30
C LYS A 440 -40.44 19.85 -11.42
N GLU A 441 -41.16 20.95 -11.22
CA GLU A 441 -41.22 22.07 -12.16
C GLU A 441 -39.86 22.76 -12.32
N ALA A 442 -39.17 23.06 -11.21
CA ALA A 442 -37.84 23.68 -11.25
C ALA A 442 -36.84 22.81 -12.02
N LEU A 443 -36.84 21.50 -11.77
CA LEU A 443 -35.99 20.56 -12.50
C LEU A 443 -36.28 20.57 -14.00
N ILE A 444 -37.55 20.58 -14.42
CA ILE A 444 -37.92 20.64 -15.85
C ILE A 444 -37.43 21.91 -16.51
N ASN A 445 -37.56 23.04 -15.83
CA ASN A 445 -37.16 24.34 -16.35
C ASN A 445 -35.62 24.45 -16.42
N GLU A 446 -34.90 24.03 -15.37
CA GLU A 446 -33.44 24.16 -15.29
C GLU A 446 -32.70 23.15 -16.18
N VAL A 447 -33.13 21.89 -16.18
CA VAL A 447 -32.40 20.77 -16.78
C VAL A 447 -32.81 20.55 -18.24
N TRP A 448 -34.11 20.63 -18.54
CA TRP A 448 -34.66 20.40 -19.88
C TRP A 448 -35.05 21.68 -20.62
N ARG A 449 -34.96 22.85 -19.98
CA ARG A 449 -35.24 24.18 -20.58
C ARG A 449 -36.65 24.28 -21.17
N VAL A 450 -37.63 23.59 -20.57
CA VAL A 450 -39.03 23.67 -20.98
C VAL A 450 -39.70 24.80 -20.21
N ALA A 451 -40.31 25.76 -20.90
CA ALA A 451 -40.83 26.98 -20.25
C ALA A 451 -42.11 26.77 -19.42
N ARG A 452 -42.91 25.75 -19.73
CA ARG A 452 -44.19 25.49 -19.05
C ARG A 452 -44.27 24.04 -18.61
N TYR A 453 -44.37 23.83 -17.30
CA TYR A 453 -44.49 22.50 -16.71
C TYR A 453 -45.92 21.94 -16.88
N SER A 454 -46.02 20.64 -17.23
CA SER A 454 -47.27 19.87 -17.28
C SER A 454 -47.02 18.51 -16.62
N PRO A 455 -47.65 18.22 -15.47
CA PRO A 455 -47.46 16.95 -14.77
C PRO A 455 -47.73 15.72 -15.65
N GLN A 456 -48.73 15.78 -16.54
CA GLN A 456 -49.09 14.65 -17.40
C GLN A 456 -47.97 14.26 -18.38
N HIS A 457 -47.13 15.21 -18.79
CA HIS A 457 -46.07 14.98 -19.78
C HIS A 457 -44.69 14.85 -19.13
N HIS A 458 -44.45 15.55 -18.03
CA HIS A 458 -43.09 15.75 -17.52
C HIS A 458 -42.73 14.86 -16.33
N ASP A 459 -43.69 14.43 -15.51
CA ASP A 459 -43.41 13.60 -14.33
C ASP A 459 -42.69 12.31 -14.71
N ALA A 460 -43.14 11.64 -15.77
CA ALA A 460 -42.52 10.41 -16.26
C ALA A 460 -41.05 10.61 -16.67
N VAL A 461 -40.70 11.77 -17.24
CA VAL A 461 -39.33 12.11 -17.64
C VAL A 461 -38.45 12.25 -16.40
N ILE A 462 -38.90 13.01 -15.39
CA ILE A 462 -38.16 13.20 -14.14
C ILE A 462 -38.01 11.87 -13.40
N HIS A 463 -39.09 11.11 -13.23
CA HIS A 463 -39.07 9.82 -12.56
C HIS A 463 -38.08 8.86 -13.25
N THR A 464 -38.07 8.84 -14.58
CA THR A 464 -37.13 8.02 -15.36
C THR A 464 -35.68 8.49 -15.16
N ALA A 465 -35.43 9.81 -15.20
CA ALA A 465 -34.10 10.38 -15.01
C ALA A 465 -33.55 10.09 -13.60
N ILE A 466 -34.35 10.31 -12.56
CA ILE A 466 -33.99 10.02 -11.16
C ILE A 466 -33.77 8.51 -10.97
N ALA A 467 -34.63 7.66 -11.53
CA ALA A 467 -34.46 6.20 -11.43
C ALA A 467 -33.18 5.72 -12.12
N ARG A 468 -32.83 6.27 -13.30
CA ARG A 468 -31.58 5.97 -13.99
C ARG A 468 -30.37 6.44 -13.19
N LEU A 469 -30.46 7.63 -12.60
CA LEU A 469 -29.38 8.19 -11.81
C LEU A 469 -29.16 7.40 -10.52
N ARG A 470 -30.22 7.06 -9.78
CA ARG A 470 -30.15 6.16 -8.62
C ARG A 470 -29.52 4.80 -8.98
N ARG A 471 -29.93 4.21 -10.11
CA ARG A 471 -29.31 2.98 -10.61
C ARG A 471 -27.82 3.15 -10.90
N THR A 472 -27.43 4.30 -11.44
CA THR A 472 -26.03 4.64 -11.75
C THR A 472 -25.18 4.76 -10.48
N LEU A 473 -25.76 5.31 -9.40
CA LEU A 473 -25.12 5.41 -8.09
C LEU A 473 -25.04 4.08 -7.32
N GLY A 474 -25.79 3.06 -7.75
CA GLY A 474 -25.75 1.71 -7.18
C GLY A 474 -26.03 1.71 -5.67
N PRO A 475 -25.08 1.27 -4.82
CA PRO A 475 -25.25 1.32 -3.36
C PRO A 475 -25.54 2.71 -2.78
N LEU A 476 -25.17 3.77 -3.51
CA LEU A 476 -25.33 5.16 -3.08
C LEU A 476 -26.62 5.80 -3.63
N ALA A 477 -27.57 5.01 -4.16
CA ALA A 477 -28.84 5.48 -4.70
C ALA A 477 -29.66 6.33 -3.72
N GLU A 478 -29.55 6.04 -2.42
CA GLU A 478 -30.25 6.74 -1.33
C GLU A 478 -29.82 8.20 -1.15
N TRP A 479 -28.67 8.58 -1.72
CA TRP A 479 -28.22 9.97 -1.72
C TRP A 479 -29.14 10.90 -2.47
N ILE A 480 -29.99 10.38 -3.36
CA ILE A 480 -31.04 11.14 -4.01
C ILE A 480 -32.34 10.84 -3.28
N ARG A 481 -32.84 11.80 -2.52
CA ARG A 481 -34.06 11.68 -1.75
C ARG A 481 -35.26 12.20 -2.53
N THR A 482 -36.39 11.55 -2.35
CA THR A 482 -37.70 12.09 -2.75
C THR A 482 -38.23 12.91 -1.58
N THR A 483 -38.66 14.15 -1.84
CA THR A 483 -39.26 15.03 -0.84
C THR A 483 -40.74 15.28 -1.18
N PRO A 484 -41.53 15.92 -0.29
CA PRO A 484 -42.90 16.30 -0.63
C PRO A 484 -42.99 17.23 -1.84
N GLN A 485 -41.98 18.08 -2.06
CA GLN A 485 -41.99 19.09 -3.14
C GLN A 485 -41.29 18.61 -4.42
N GLY A 486 -40.40 17.62 -4.33
CA GLY A 486 -39.68 17.05 -5.47
C GLY A 486 -38.52 16.15 -5.06
N TYR A 487 -37.30 16.62 -5.28
CA TYR A 487 -36.07 15.86 -5.07
C TYR A 487 -34.97 16.71 -4.45
N ALA A 488 -34.11 16.07 -3.66
CA ALA A 488 -32.94 16.69 -3.05
C ALA A 488 -31.80 15.68 -2.96
N LEU A 489 -30.57 16.18 -2.85
CA LEU A 489 -29.47 15.36 -2.35
C LEU A 489 -29.57 15.19 -0.84
N GLN A 490 -29.08 14.08 -0.31
CA GLN A 490 -28.93 13.87 1.12
C GLN A 490 -27.94 14.88 1.70
N SER A 491 -28.18 15.31 2.95
CA SER A 491 -27.26 16.20 3.66
C SER A 491 -25.82 15.66 3.66
N GLY A 492 -24.88 16.57 3.43
CA GLY A 492 -23.45 16.29 3.32
C GLY A 492 -22.97 15.79 1.95
N VAL A 493 -23.86 15.50 0.99
CA VAL A 493 -23.45 15.12 -0.38
C VAL A 493 -23.08 16.37 -1.17
N ARG A 494 -21.83 16.44 -1.63
CA ARG A 494 -21.28 17.58 -2.38
C ARG A 494 -21.17 17.23 -3.86
N VAL A 495 -21.45 18.18 -4.73
CA VAL A 495 -21.29 18.04 -6.19
C VAL A 495 -20.06 18.80 -6.63
N VAL A 496 -19.12 18.12 -7.28
CA VAL A 496 -17.83 18.67 -7.74
C VAL A 496 -17.75 18.54 -9.26
N ARG A 497 -17.49 19.65 -9.96
CA ARG A 497 -17.31 19.68 -11.42
C ARG A 497 -15.85 19.91 -11.76
N LEU A 498 -15.25 19.03 -12.56
CA LEU A 498 -13.85 19.15 -12.96
C LEU A 498 -13.63 19.92 -14.27
N ASP A 499 -14.69 20.14 -15.05
CA ASP A 499 -14.61 20.82 -16.34
C ASP A 499 -14.41 22.36 -16.20
N ASP A 500 -14.66 22.92 -15.01
CA ASP A 500 -14.62 24.36 -14.72
C ASP A 500 -13.27 24.85 -14.15
N ALA A 501 -12.19 24.05 -14.32
CA ALA A 501 -10.87 24.28 -13.73
C ALA A 501 -10.08 25.48 -14.31
N GLY A 502 -10.78 26.58 -14.61
CA GLY A 502 -10.22 27.91 -14.77
C GLY A 502 -10.17 28.68 -13.46
N HIS A 503 -11.20 28.66 -12.60
CA HIS A 503 -11.28 29.46 -11.37
C HIS A 503 -12.31 28.85 -10.42
N ASP A 504 -11.89 28.01 -9.47
CA ASP A 504 -12.64 27.84 -8.22
C ASP A 504 -11.88 28.60 -7.13
N ALA A 505 -12.20 29.89 -7.00
CA ALA A 505 -12.27 30.45 -5.66
C ALA A 505 -13.24 29.53 -4.88
N PRO A 506 -12.99 29.22 -3.60
CA PRO A 506 -13.95 28.47 -2.82
C PRO A 506 -15.29 29.16 -2.99
N VAL A 507 -16.25 28.52 -3.67
CA VAL A 507 -17.64 28.96 -3.65
C VAL A 507 -17.91 29.03 -2.17
N ALA A 508 -18.01 30.25 -1.66
CA ALA A 508 -18.28 30.49 -0.26
C ALA A 508 -19.42 29.53 0.05
N SER A 509 -19.15 28.52 0.89
CA SER A 509 -20.21 27.90 1.66
C SER A 509 -20.98 29.11 2.13
N THR A 510 -22.18 29.31 1.56
CA THR A 510 -23.14 30.26 2.10
C THR A 510 -23.07 29.97 3.57
N THR A 511 -22.44 30.87 4.32
CA THR A 511 -22.45 30.86 5.76
C THR A 511 -23.93 30.79 6.02
N SER A 512 -24.41 29.59 6.34
CA SER A 512 -25.72 29.41 6.88
C SER A 512 -25.75 30.43 8.00
N GLU A 513 -26.66 31.40 7.89
CA GLU A 513 -27.12 32.12 9.07
C GLU A 513 -27.23 31.07 10.17
N PRO A 514 -26.65 31.31 11.37
CA PRO A 514 -26.52 30.29 12.39
C PRO A 514 -27.86 29.59 12.49
N GLU A 515 -27.91 28.36 11.97
CA GLU A 515 -29.08 27.51 12.04
C GLU A 515 -29.40 27.53 13.53
N GLN A 516 -30.55 28.14 13.86
CA GLN A 516 -31.10 28.01 15.19
C GLN A 516 -30.97 26.54 15.52
N PRO A 517 -30.22 26.16 16.58
CA PRO A 517 -29.75 24.80 16.74
C PRO A 517 -30.93 23.88 16.49
N GLU A 518 -30.93 23.22 15.31
CA GLU A 518 -31.85 22.15 15.03
C GLU A 518 -31.62 21.24 16.22
N ARG A 519 -32.63 21.12 17.09
CA ARG A 519 -32.55 20.32 18.30
C ARG A 519 -31.90 19.03 17.87
N GLU A 520 -30.63 18.82 18.23
CA GLU A 520 -29.89 17.63 17.86
C GLU A 520 -30.80 16.48 18.23
N GLU A 521 -31.37 15.83 17.22
CA GLU A 521 -32.23 14.69 17.43
C GLU A 521 -31.28 13.63 17.97
N ARG A 522 -31.17 13.59 19.31
CA ARG A 522 -30.26 12.72 20.05
C ARG A 522 -30.41 11.34 19.45
N ASP A 523 -29.30 10.78 18.95
CA ASP A 523 -29.32 9.47 18.32
C ASP A 523 -30.06 8.50 19.27
N PRO A 524 -31.17 7.87 18.83
CA PRO A 524 -32.00 7.04 19.69
C PRO A 524 -31.22 5.87 20.33
N ILE A 525 -30.07 5.47 19.77
CA ILE A 525 -29.16 4.53 20.42
C ILE A 525 -28.62 5.09 21.73
N LEU A 526 -28.23 6.37 21.78
CA LEU A 526 -27.70 7.00 22.99
C LEU A 526 -28.76 7.05 24.11
N ALA A 527 -30.03 7.31 23.76
CA ALA A 527 -31.14 7.25 24.71
C ALA A 527 -31.33 5.83 25.28
N LEU A 528 -31.25 4.81 24.43
CA LEU A 528 -31.37 3.41 24.86
C LEU A 528 -30.17 2.94 25.71
N LEU A 529 -28.96 3.41 25.39
CA LEU A 529 -27.75 3.09 26.14
C LEU A 529 -27.65 3.85 27.47
N ALA A 530 -28.34 4.98 27.61
CA ALA A 530 -28.48 5.70 28.88
C ALA A 530 -29.29 4.90 29.92
N GLU A 531 -30.21 4.04 29.47
CA GLU A 531 -30.97 3.17 30.38
C GLU A 531 -30.11 2.03 30.93
N ARG A 532 -29.32 1.38 30.07
CA ARG A 532 -28.43 0.26 30.42
C ARG A 532 -27.51 -0.12 29.25
N PRO A 533 -26.40 -0.84 29.50
CA PRO A 533 -25.60 -1.47 28.46
C PRO A 533 -26.38 -2.51 27.65
N LEU A 534 -26.39 -2.36 26.32
CA LEU A 534 -27.14 -3.23 25.39
C LEU A 534 -26.22 -3.88 24.35
N ARG A 535 -26.62 -5.03 23.83
CA ARG A 535 -26.01 -5.71 22.66
C ARG A 535 -26.54 -5.14 21.34
N SER A 536 -25.84 -5.42 20.24
CA SER A 536 -26.27 -5.05 18.87
C SER A 536 -27.66 -5.60 18.53
N THR A 537 -27.94 -6.86 18.89
CA THR A 537 -29.23 -7.51 18.67
C THR A 537 -30.37 -6.84 19.42
N GLU A 538 -30.14 -6.46 20.69
CA GLU A 538 -31.16 -5.81 21.53
C GLU A 538 -31.47 -4.39 21.04
N LEU A 539 -30.44 -3.66 20.60
CA LEU A 539 -30.62 -2.34 19.99
C LEU A 539 -31.38 -2.43 18.67
N ALA A 540 -31.05 -3.41 17.83
CA ALA A 540 -31.76 -3.65 16.58
C ALA A 540 -33.24 -3.95 16.80
N GLU A 541 -33.56 -4.81 17.76
CA GLU A 541 -34.93 -5.15 18.14
C GLU A 541 -35.71 -3.93 18.67
N ARG A 542 -35.13 -3.16 19.60
CA ARG A 542 -35.77 -1.97 20.17
C ARG A 542 -36.00 -0.86 19.15
N LEU A 543 -35.06 -0.68 18.23
CA LEU A 543 -35.15 0.32 17.15
C LEU A 543 -35.96 -0.16 15.95
N ARG A 544 -36.38 -1.45 15.93
CA ARG A 544 -37.05 -2.10 14.79
C ARG A 544 -36.25 -1.97 13.48
N VAL A 545 -34.93 -2.14 13.57
CA VAL A 545 -34.00 -2.14 12.41
C VAL A 545 -33.26 -3.47 12.31
N SER A 546 -32.61 -3.73 11.18
CA SER A 546 -31.73 -4.90 11.07
C SER A 546 -30.52 -4.78 11.99
N GLU A 547 -29.98 -5.91 12.45
CA GLU A 547 -28.76 -5.92 13.25
C GLU A 547 -27.57 -5.27 12.53
N ALA A 548 -27.48 -5.45 11.21
CA ALA A 548 -26.45 -4.80 10.38
C ALA A 548 -26.56 -3.26 10.43
N THR A 549 -27.77 -2.71 10.38
CA THR A 549 -28.02 -1.27 10.50
C THR A 549 -27.63 -0.76 11.89
N ALA A 550 -27.99 -1.49 12.95
CA ALA A 550 -27.60 -1.13 14.32
C ALA A 550 -26.07 -1.17 14.50
N LEU A 551 -25.40 -2.19 13.99
CA LEU A 551 -23.93 -2.32 14.03
C LEU A 551 -23.23 -1.18 13.29
N ARG A 552 -23.73 -0.77 12.11
CA ARG A 552 -23.17 0.36 11.36
C ARG A 552 -23.23 1.66 12.17
N ARG A 553 -24.36 1.93 12.83
CA ARG A 553 -24.51 3.11 13.70
C ARG A 553 -23.65 3.03 14.95
N LEU A 554 -23.58 1.86 15.59
CA LEU A 554 -22.72 1.61 16.74
C LEU A 554 -21.25 1.83 16.41
N ARG A 555 -20.78 1.43 15.23
CA ARG A 555 -19.40 1.71 14.77
C ARG A 555 -19.13 3.21 14.69
N ALA A 556 -20.07 3.99 14.16
CA ALA A 556 -19.94 5.45 14.09
C ALA A 556 -19.88 6.09 15.50
N LEU A 557 -20.73 5.64 16.43
CA LEU A 557 -20.75 6.15 17.82
C LEU A 557 -19.51 5.73 18.62
N VAL A 558 -18.95 4.54 18.36
CA VAL A 558 -17.67 4.12 18.94
C VAL A 558 -16.54 4.99 18.39
N ALA A 559 -16.53 5.24 17.08
CA ALA A 559 -15.51 6.06 16.44
C ALA A 559 -15.54 7.51 16.94
N SER A 560 -16.71 8.05 17.26
CA SER A 560 -16.85 9.39 17.83
C SER A 560 -16.59 9.46 19.35
N GLY A 561 -16.24 8.35 20.00
CA GLY A 561 -16.02 8.28 21.45
C GLY A 561 -17.29 8.40 22.30
N ALA A 562 -18.48 8.45 21.69
CA ALA A 562 -19.75 8.61 22.42
C ALA A 562 -20.12 7.35 23.22
N ILE A 563 -19.64 6.18 22.77
CA ILE A 563 -19.84 4.90 23.44
C ILE A 563 -18.56 4.07 23.41
N THR A 564 -18.42 3.16 24.37
CA THR A 564 -17.33 2.17 24.43
C THR A 564 -17.88 0.75 24.32
N ARG A 565 -17.01 -0.20 23.97
CA ARG A 565 -17.34 -1.62 23.85
C ARG A 565 -16.87 -2.35 25.11
N ASP A 566 -17.77 -3.02 25.80
CA ASP A 566 -17.48 -3.85 26.97
C ASP A 566 -17.68 -5.34 26.63
N GLY A 567 -16.60 -6.14 26.75
CA GLY A 567 -16.57 -7.56 26.43
C GLY A 567 -16.21 -7.90 24.97
N THR A 568 -16.17 -9.20 24.66
CA THR A 568 -15.74 -9.74 23.36
C THR A 568 -16.78 -10.67 22.72
N GLY A 569 -16.79 -10.71 21.38
CA GLY A 569 -17.65 -11.59 20.58
C GLY A 569 -19.14 -11.39 20.85
N LYS A 570 -19.90 -12.48 21.00
CA LYS A 570 -21.35 -12.47 21.26
C LYS A 570 -21.74 -11.86 22.62
N ARG A 571 -20.77 -11.59 23.49
CA ARG A 571 -20.99 -10.96 24.81
C ARG A 571 -20.74 -9.46 24.80
N THR A 572 -20.28 -8.87 23.69
CA THR A 572 -20.01 -7.43 23.56
C THR A 572 -21.28 -6.62 23.86
N ARG A 573 -21.19 -5.73 24.84
CA ARG A 573 -22.19 -4.70 25.14
C ARG A 573 -21.61 -3.33 24.81
N TYR A 574 -22.48 -2.39 24.52
CA TYR A 574 -22.11 -1.00 24.29
C TYR A 574 -22.53 -0.18 25.50
N VAL A 575 -21.67 0.73 25.95
CA VAL A 575 -21.86 1.56 27.14
C VAL A 575 -21.61 3.01 26.76
N LEU A 576 -22.40 3.95 27.28
CA LEU A 576 -22.08 5.37 27.13
C LEU A 576 -20.74 5.68 27.79
N THR A 577 -19.89 6.41 27.10
CA THR A 577 -18.70 7.01 27.72
C THR A 577 -19.19 8.09 28.67
N ALA A 578 -18.83 8.02 29.96
CA ALA A 578 -19.17 9.08 30.90
C ALA A 578 -18.54 10.39 30.39
N SER A 579 -19.37 11.39 30.11
CA SER A 579 -18.88 12.76 29.90
C SER A 579 -18.38 13.24 31.25
N GLU A 580 -17.06 13.40 31.41
CA GLU A 580 -16.46 14.09 32.56
C GLU A 580 -16.92 15.55 32.65
#